data_AF-A0A952LMB3-F1
#
_entry.id   AF-A0A952LMB3-F1
#
_cell.length_a   1.000
_cell.length_b   1.000
_cell.length_c   1.000
_cell.angle_alpha   90.00
_cell.angle_beta   90.00
_cell.angle_gamma   90.00
#
_symmetry.space_group_name_H-M   'P 1'
#
loop_
_entity.id
_entity.type
_entity.pdbx_description
1 polymer ?
#
loop_
_entity_poly.entity_id
_entity_poly.type
_entity_poly.pdbx_seq_one_letter_code
_entity_poly.pdbx_strand_id
1 'polypeptide(L)'
;MKQSRSNHSQLSEPSVELAACLLNAIERDILPLTRKGVSQGNKLFGAALLRKSDLSTYLAETNNELENPLWHGEMHLLKRYYEVEEAIREPVEDLLFLSTHEPCSLCLSAITWTGFDNFYYFFTYQDSRDAFDIPHDLKILEEVFNIGEEGY
;
A
#
# COMPACT_ATOMS: atom_id res chain seq x y z
N MET A 1 41.13 -4.75 11.66
CA MET A 1 40.27 -3.59 11.33
C MET A 1 38.95 -4.10 10.78
N LYS A 2 37.89 -4.15 11.59
CA LYS A 2 36.53 -4.41 11.12
C LYS A 2 35.91 -3.05 10.80
N GLN A 3 35.57 -2.81 9.54
CA GLN A 3 34.90 -1.59 9.13
C GLN A 3 33.50 -1.50 9.76
N SER A 4 33.27 -0.33 10.34
CA SER A 4 32.02 0.27 10.79
C SER A 4 30.81 -0.09 9.91
N ARG A 5 29.76 -0.64 10.53
CA ARG A 5 28.39 -0.60 9.98
C ARG A 5 27.78 0.76 10.38
N SER A 6 27.74 1.70 9.44
CA SER A 6 26.91 2.91 9.43
C SER A 6 26.16 2.88 8.10
N ASN A 7 24.87 3.16 7.93
CA ASN A 7 23.87 3.88 8.70
C ASN A 7 22.53 3.16 8.46
N HIS A 8 21.80 2.74 9.49
CA HIS A 8 20.35 2.66 9.34
C HIS A 8 19.86 4.10 9.43
N SER A 9 19.37 4.66 8.31
CA SER A 9 18.63 5.91 8.36
C SER A 9 17.44 5.69 9.30
N GLN A 10 17.46 6.35 10.46
CA GLN A 10 16.28 6.46 11.29
C GLN A 10 15.22 7.14 10.44
N LEU A 11 14.24 6.38 9.96
CA LEU A 11 13.02 6.95 9.40
C LEU A 11 12.41 7.78 10.54
N SER A 12 12.28 9.09 10.34
CA SER A 12 11.66 9.96 11.33
C SER A 12 10.22 9.52 11.52
N GLU A 13 9.76 9.41 12.77
CA GLU A 13 8.35 9.14 13.06
C GLU A 13 7.44 10.15 12.35
N PRO A 14 6.30 9.70 11.79
CA PRO A 14 5.37 10.61 11.12
C PRO A 14 4.85 11.66 12.10
N SER A 15 4.66 12.88 11.62
CA SER A 15 4.04 13.94 12.43
C SER A 15 2.59 13.55 12.79
N VAL A 16 2.09 14.10 13.89
CA VAL A 16 0.68 13.90 14.31
C VAL A 16 -0.29 14.33 13.21
N GLU A 17 0.04 15.41 12.49
CA GLU A 17 -0.74 15.89 11.35
C GLU A 17 -0.77 14.87 10.22
N LEU A 18 0.39 14.33 9.83
CA LEU A 18 0.48 13.30 8.80
C LEU A 18 -0.32 12.06 9.20
N ALA A 19 -0.12 11.55 10.41
CA ALA A 19 -0.86 10.40 10.92
C ALA A 19 -2.39 10.63 10.87
N ALA A 20 -2.86 11.82 11.28
CA ALA A 20 -4.27 12.18 11.21
C ALA A 20 -4.79 12.23 9.76
N CYS A 21 -4.03 12.76 8.82
CA CYS A 21 -4.41 12.77 7.40
C CYS A 21 -4.48 11.35 6.81
N LEU A 22 -3.51 10.49 7.11
CA LEU A 22 -3.53 9.10 6.64
C LEU A 22 -4.75 8.33 7.19
N LEU A 23 -5.08 8.50 8.47
CA LEU A 23 -6.28 7.91 9.07
C LEU A 23 -7.57 8.45 8.45
N ASN A 24 -7.64 9.76 8.19
CA ASN A 24 -8.79 10.36 7.51
C ASN A 24 -8.97 9.81 6.09
N ALA A 25 -7.88 9.62 5.34
CA ALA A 25 -7.95 9.04 3.99
C ALA A 25 -8.47 7.59 4.03
N ILE A 26 -8.04 6.79 5.00
CA ILE A 26 -8.58 5.45 5.22
C ILE A 26 -10.09 5.51 5.52
N GLU A 27 -10.51 6.34 6.48
CA GLU A 27 -11.90 6.40 6.94
C GLU A 27 -12.86 6.94 5.86
N ARG A 28 -12.45 8.01 5.16
CA ARG A 28 -13.35 8.80 4.32
C ARG A 28 -13.29 8.43 2.85
N ASP A 29 -12.12 7.98 2.37
CA ASP A 29 -11.91 7.75 0.95
C ASP A 29 -11.81 6.26 0.63
N ILE A 30 -11.02 5.49 1.40
CA ILE A 30 -10.83 4.05 1.14
C ILE A 30 -12.01 3.22 1.65
N LEU A 31 -12.40 3.39 2.93
CA LEU A 31 -13.39 2.53 3.59
C LEU A 31 -14.76 2.48 2.88
N PRO A 32 -15.32 3.58 2.33
CA PRO A 32 -16.56 3.51 1.58
C PRO A 32 -16.46 2.65 0.31
N LEU A 33 -15.33 2.75 -0.41
CA LEU A 33 -15.06 1.95 -1.60
C LEU A 33 -14.92 0.48 -1.22
N THR A 34 -14.12 0.19 -0.20
CA THR A 34 -13.90 -1.17 0.32
C THR A 34 -15.20 -1.80 0.78
N ARG A 35 -16.07 -1.07 1.51
CA ARG A 35 -17.38 -1.58 1.93
C ARG A 35 -18.21 -2.05 0.74
N LYS A 36 -18.22 -1.28 -0.35
CA LYS A 36 -18.91 -1.65 -1.59
C LYS A 36 -18.24 -2.87 -2.25
N GLY A 37 -16.91 -2.87 -2.40
CA GLY A 37 -16.18 -3.99 -3.00
C GLY A 37 -16.36 -5.31 -2.25
N VAL A 38 -16.30 -5.27 -0.92
CA VAL A 38 -16.54 -6.44 -0.05
C VAL A 38 -17.96 -6.94 -0.17
N SER A 39 -18.96 -6.05 -0.26
CA SER A 39 -20.35 -6.48 -0.49
C SER A 39 -20.56 -7.22 -1.82
N GLN A 40 -19.62 -7.08 -2.75
CA GLN A 40 -19.60 -7.77 -4.04
C GLN A 40 -18.72 -9.03 -4.04
N GLY A 41 -17.96 -9.27 -2.96
CA GLY A 41 -17.11 -10.46 -2.79
C GLY A 41 -15.61 -10.23 -2.92
N ASN A 42 -15.13 -8.99 -3.10
CA ASN A 42 -13.69 -8.68 -3.07
C ASN A 42 -13.15 -8.66 -1.63
N LYS A 43 -11.84 -8.84 -1.45
CA LYS A 43 -11.16 -8.62 -0.16
C LYS A 43 -11.21 -7.17 0.32
N LEU A 44 -10.96 -6.99 1.62
CA LEU A 44 -11.08 -5.72 2.34
C LEU A 44 -9.88 -4.76 2.19
N PHE A 45 -9.00 -4.99 1.23
CA PHE A 45 -7.75 -4.24 1.11
C PHE A 45 -7.88 -3.07 0.15
N GLY A 46 -7.44 -1.88 0.55
CA GLY A 46 -7.45 -0.67 -0.27
C GLY A 46 -6.22 0.21 -0.09
N ALA A 47 -6.10 1.23 -0.93
CA ALA A 47 -4.97 2.13 -0.99
C ALA A 47 -5.38 3.53 -1.47
N ALA A 48 -4.55 4.55 -1.19
CA ALA A 48 -4.74 5.91 -1.66
C ALA A 48 -3.40 6.59 -2.01
N LEU A 49 -3.48 7.57 -2.91
CA LEU A 49 -2.42 8.54 -3.20
C LEU A 49 -2.82 9.88 -2.58
N LEU A 50 -1.94 10.47 -1.78
CA LEU A 50 -2.15 11.80 -1.19
C LEU A 50 -1.12 12.78 -1.74
N ARG A 51 -1.46 14.06 -1.91
CA ARG A 51 -0.50 15.09 -2.29
C ARG A 51 0.46 15.41 -1.16
N LYS A 52 1.76 15.47 -1.43
CA LYS A 52 2.76 15.91 -0.44
C LYS A 52 2.58 17.38 -0.03
N SER A 53 2.02 18.20 -0.91
CA SER A 53 1.88 19.65 -0.70
C SER A 53 0.85 20.03 0.37
N ASP A 54 -0.25 19.29 0.45
CA ASP A 54 -1.38 19.61 1.35
C ASP A 54 -2.02 18.40 2.03
N LEU A 55 -1.47 17.19 1.81
CA LEU A 55 -1.95 15.92 2.32
C LEU A 55 -3.40 15.58 1.91
N SER A 56 -3.93 16.23 0.87
CA SER A 56 -5.24 15.89 0.32
C SER A 56 -5.20 14.59 -0.49
N THR A 57 -6.26 13.79 -0.40
CA THR A 57 -6.41 12.57 -1.20
C THR A 57 -6.52 12.94 -2.69
N TYR A 58 -5.58 12.45 -3.49
CA TYR A 58 -5.61 12.55 -4.94
C TYR A 58 -6.49 11.48 -5.57
N LEU A 59 -6.29 10.24 -5.13
CA LEU A 59 -6.97 9.07 -5.66
C LEU A 59 -7.05 8.03 -4.54
N ALA A 60 -8.18 7.32 -4.44
CA ALA A 60 -8.34 6.18 -3.54
C ALA A 60 -9.03 5.05 -4.30
N GLU A 61 -8.60 3.82 -4.02
CA GLU A 61 -9.15 2.62 -4.62
C GLU A 61 -9.12 1.44 -3.65
N THR A 62 -9.88 0.40 -3.99
CA THR A 62 -9.94 -0.85 -3.23
C THR A 62 -9.67 -2.05 -4.15
N ASN A 63 -9.43 -3.22 -3.54
CA ASN A 63 -9.28 -4.49 -4.21
C ASN A 63 -10.45 -4.75 -5.19
N ASN A 64 -10.11 -5.23 -6.38
CA ASN A 64 -11.02 -5.62 -7.45
C ASN A 64 -10.59 -6.97 -8.06
N GLU A 65 -10.23 -7.92 -7.20
CA GLU A 65 -9.68 -9.22 -7.59
C GLU A 65 -10.65 -10.09 -8.39
N LEU A 66 -11.95 -9.86 -8.23
CA LEU A 66 -12.99 -10.56 -9.00
C LEU A 66 -12.94 -10.22 -10.49
N GLU A 67 -12.50 -9.02 -10.85
CA GLU A 67 -12.26 -8.64 -12.25
C GLU A 67 -10.94 -9.20 -12.76
N ASN A 68 -9.88 -9.09 -11.95
CA ASN A 68 -8.58 -9.66 -12.25
C ASN A 68 -7.83 -9.96 -10.95
N PRO A 69 -7.32 -11.18 -10.74
CA PRO A 69 -6.69 -11.58 -9.48
C PRO A 69 -5.48 -10.72 -9.08
N LEU A 70 -4.86 -10.00 -10.01
CA LEU A 70 -3.75 -9.09 -9.71
C LEU A 70 -4.23 -7.76 -9.12
N TRP A 71 -5.52 -7.40 -9.20
CA TRP A 71 -6.06 -6.10 -8.79
C TRP A 71 -6.26 -6.04 -7.28
N HIS A 72 -5.17 -6.24 -6.55
CA HIS A 72 -5.04 -5.84 -5.14
C HIS A 72 -5.29 -4.33 -5.00
N GLY A 73 -5.57 -3.85 -3.79
CA GLY A 73 -5.89 -2.42 -3.57
C GLY A 73 -4.83 -1.48 -4.15
N GLU A 74 -3.56 -1.80 -3.93
CA GLU A 74 -2.40 -1.06 -4.42
C GLU A 74 -2.27 -1.14 -5.95
N MET A 75 -2.44 -2.33 -6.52
CA MET A 75 -2.34 -2.54 -7.97
C MET A 75 -3.47 -1.86 -8.71
N HIS A 76 -4.68 -1.95 -8.16
CA HIS A 76 -5.86 -1.31 -8.72
C HIS A 76 -5.73 0.22 -8.66
N LEU A 77 -5.25 0.77 -7.54
CA LEU A 77 -4.93 2.19 -7.44
C LEU A 77 -3.93 2.65 -8.51
N LEU A 78 -2.83 1.91 -8.70
CA LEU A 78 -1.83 2.22 -9.73
C LEU A 78 -2.42 2.14 -11.14
N LYS A 79 -3.23 1.11 -11.44
CA LYS A 79 -3.96 1.01 -12.71
C LYS A 79 -4.80 2.27 -12.95
N ARG A 80 -5.61 2.67 -11.96
CA ARG A 80 -6.51 3.84 -12.07
C ARG A 80 -5.74 5.14 -12.18
N TYR A 81 -4.60 5.26 -11.50
CA TYR A 81 -3.66 6.39 -11.63
C TYR A 81 -3.10 6.50 -13.06
N TYR A 82 -2.70 5.40 -13.69
CA TYR A 82 -2.19 5.40 -15.07
C TYR A 82 -3.27 5.55 -16.15
N GLU A 83 -4.55 5.40 -15.79
CA GLU A 83 -5.68 5.74 -16.67
C GLU A 83 -6.03 7.23 -16.68
N VAL A 84 -5.49 8.01 -15.74
CA VAL A 84 -5.53 9.48 -15.82
C VAL A 84 -4.65 9.95 -16.97
N GLU A 85 -5.17 10.87 -17.79
CA GLU A 85 -4.42 11.46 -18.89
C GLU A 85 -3.11 12.08 -18.40
N GLU A 86 -1.99 11.74 -19.06
CA GLU A 86 -0.64 12.13 -18.64
C GLU A 86 -0.48 13.65 -18.48
N ALA A 87 -1.16 14.45 -19.31
CA ALA A 87 -1.09 15.91 -19.28
C ALA A 87 -1.64 16.55 -17.99
N ILE A 88 -2.47 15.83 -17.23
CA ILE A 88 -3.10 16.31 -15.99
C ILE A 88 -2.83 15.41 -14.79
N ARG A 89 -2.00 14.37 -14.97
CA ARG A 89 -1.66 13.42 -13.91
C ARG A 89 -0.61 14.04 -12.99
N GLU A 90 -0.83 13.96 -11.68
CA GLU A 90 0.16 14.41 -10.70
C GLU A 90 1.44 13.56 -10.78
N PRO A 91 2.64 14.14 -10.73
CA PRO A 91 3.89 13.37 -10.68
C PRO A 91 3.97 12.48 -9.44
N VAL A 92 4.59 11.30 -9.57
CA VAL A 92 4.70 10.32 -8.45
C VAL A 92 5.54 10.89 -7.30
N GLU A 93 6.54 11.70 -7.63
CA GLU A 93 7.42 12.38 -6.68
C GLU A 93 6.69 13.40 -5.80
N ASP A 94 5.50 13.87 -6.22
CA ASP A 94 4.66 14.79 -5.48
C ASP A 94 3.57 14.08 -4.66
N LEU A 95 3.57 12.74 -4.65
CA LEU A 95 2.55 11.92 -4.03
C LEU A 95 3.10 11.02 -2.92
N LEU A 96 2.27 10.83 -1.89
CA LEU A 96 2.47 9.82 -0.85
C LEU A 96 1.65 8.58 -1.19
N PHE A 97 2.24 7.41 -1.05
CA PHE A 97 1.53 6.14 -1.22
C PHE A 97 1.03 5.64 0.13
N LEU A 98 -0.27 5.39 0.26
CA LEU A 98 -0.88 4.81 1.45
C LEU A 98 -1.53 3.48 1.09
N SER A 99 -1.12 2.40 1.75
CA SER A 99 -1.87 1.14 1.76
C SER A 99 -2.54 0.92 3.11
N THR A 100 -3.70 0.25 3.13
CA THR A 100 -4.34 -0.15 4.38
C THR A 100 -3.56 -1.23 5.13
N HIS A 101 -2.77 -2.03 4.42
CA HIS A 101 -1.99 -3.13 4.96
C HIS A 101 -0.60 -3.15 4.34
N GLU A 102 0.30 -3.91 4.93
CA GLU A 102 1.64 -4.12 4.40
C GLU A 102 1.56 -4.72 2.98
N PRO A 103 2.13 -4.06 1.96
CA PRO A 103 1.99 -4.52 0.57
C PRO A 103 2.72 -5.84 0.31
N CYS A 104 2.10 -6.73 -0.48
CA CYS A 104 2.73 -8.00 -0.87
C CYS A 104 3.86 -7.84 -1.86
N SER A 105 4.61 -8.91 -2.08
CA SER A 105 5.78 -8.89 -2.97
C SER A 105 5.47 -8.33 -4.36
N LEU A 106 4.27 -8.62 -4.89
CA LEU A 106 3.73 -7.99 -6.10
C LEU A 106 3.54 -6.47 -5.94
N CYS A 107 2.77 -6.05 -4.94
CA CYS A 107 2.40 -4.66 -4.73
C CYS A 107 3.61 -3.78 -4.36
N LEU A 108 4.47 -4.27 -3.47
CA LEU A 108 5.73 -3.62 -3.08
C LEU A 108 6.64 -3.41 -4.29
N SER A 109 6.74 -4.41 -5.17
CA SER A 109 7.46 -4.26 -6.43
C SER A 109 6.79 -3.20 -7.30
N ALA A 110 5.48 -3.24 -7.50
CA ALA A 110 4.79 -2.26 -8.33
C ALA A 110 4.95 -0.81 -7.85
N ILE A 111 4.85 -0.57 -6.53
CA ILE A 111 5.09 0.73 -5.90
C ILE A 111 6.52 1.21 -6.22
N THR A 112 7.51 0.35 -5.97
CA THR A 112 8.92 0.67 -6.20
C THR A 112 9.22 0.97 -7.68
N TRP A 113 8.72 0.14 -8.59
CA TRP A 113 8.96 0.28 -10.03
C TRP A 113 8.25 1.49 -10.64
N THR A 114 7.15 1.93 -10.03
CA THR A 114 6.46 3.18 -10.40
C THR A 114 7.27 4.42 -10.05
N GLY A 115 8.24 4.32 -9.13
CA GLY A 115 9.14 5.42 -8.76
C GLY A 115 8.73 6.17 -7.51
N PHE A 116 7.80 5.63 -6.70
CA PHE A 116 7.51 6.20 -5.38
C PHE A 116 8.74 6.10 -4.47
N ASP A 117 9.08 7.21 -3.82
CA ASP A 117 10.16 7.31 -2.83
C ASP A 117 9.69 7.03 -1.39
N ASN A 118 8.40 6.70 -1.23
CA ASN A 118 7.74 6.52 0.06
C ASN A 118 6.55 5.56 -0.05
N PHE A 119 6.18 4.95 1.07
CA PHE A 119 4.86 4.40 1.29
C PHE A 119 4.57 4.29 2.79
N TYR A 120 3.29 4.35 3.16
CA TYR A 120 2.79 4.14 4.52
C TYR A 120 1.79 2.98 4.51
N TYR A 121 1.75 2.22 5.59
CA TYR A 121 0.73 1.20 5.81
C TYR A 121 0.23 1.19 7.26
N PHE A 122 -0.98 0.67 7.47
CA PHE A 122 -1.61 0.67 8.79
C PHE A 122 -1.57 -0.68 9.49
N PHE A 123 -1.95 -1.77 8.82
CA PHE A 123 -1.88 -3.14 9.37
C PHE A 123 -0.64 -3.88 8.86
N THR A 124 0.07 -4.58 9.74
CA THR A 124 1.23 -5.40 9.34
C THR A 124 0.79 -6.72 8.70
N TYR A 125 1.74 -7.47 8.11
CA TYR A 125 1.51 -8.86 7.73
C TYR A 125 1.02 -9.73 8.88
N GLN A 126 1.58 -9.53 10.08
CA GLN A 126 1.21 -10.32 11.26
C GLN A 126 -0.24 -10.05 11.67
N ASP A 127 -0.68 -8.78 11.63
CA ASP A 127 -2.07 -8.40 11.90
C ASP A 127 -3.02 -8.91 10.81
N SER A 128 -2.54 -8.99 9.57
CA SER A 128 -3.35 -9.38 8.42
C SER A 128 -3.48 -10.91 8.28
N ARG A 129 -2.43 -11.66 8.62
CA ARG A 129 -2.39 -13.13 8.62
C ARG A 129 -3.39 -13.71 9.60
N ASP A 130 -3.41 -13.20 10.82
CA ASP A 130 -4.19 -13.80 11.91
C ASP A 130 -5.68 -13.43 11.81
N ALA A 131 -6.02 -12.40 11.01
CA ALA A 131 -7.39 -11.90 10.86
C ALA A 131 -8.08 -12.21 9.50
N PHE A 132 -7.33 -12.44 8.40
CA PHE A 132 -7.92 -12.38 7.05
C PHE A 132 -7.65 -13.56 6.09
N ASP A 133 -7.11 -14.69 6.56
CA ASP A 133 -6.97 -15.96 5.80
C ASP A 133 -6.30 -15.79 4.41
N ILE A 134 -5.04 -15.32 4.41
CA ILE A 134 -4.20 -15.06 3.22
C ILE A 134 -3.04 -16.08 3.10
N PRO A 135 -3.33 -17.37 2.85
CA PRO A 135 -2.30 -18.43 2.84
C PRO A 135 -1.37 -18.40 1.63
N HIS A 136 -1.80 -17.81 0.51
CA HIS A 136 -1.03 -17.82 -0.74
C HIS A 136 0.19 -16.90 -0.70
N ASP A 137 0.06 -15.73 -0.10
CA ASP A 137 1.14 -14.72 -0.07
C ASP A 137 2.30 -15.21 0.80
N LEU A 138 1.99 -15.79 1.97
CA LEU A 138 2.99 -16.40 2.85
C LEU A 138 3.74 -17.53 2.18
N LYS A 139 3.02 -18.37 1.41
CA LYS A 139 3.63 -19.46 0.67
C LYS A 139 4.58 -18.95 -0.40
N ILE A 140 4.27 -17.86 -1.10
CA ILE A 140 5.19 -17.23 -2.05
C ILE A 140 6.42 -16.69 -1.34
N LEU A 141 6.25 -16.01 -0.21
CA LEU A 141 7.37 -15.45 0.55
C LEU A 141 8.31 -16.53 1.08
N GLU A 142 7.78 -17.66 1.53
CA GLU A 142 8.57 -18.83 1.91
C GLU A 142 9.21 -19.51 0.70
N GLU A 143 8.44 -19.91 -0.31
CA GLU A 143 8.92 -20.76 -1.41
C GLU A 143 9.81 -20.01 -2.41
N VAL A 144 9.57 -18.70 -2.63
CA VAL A 144 10.30 -17.90 -3.61
C VAL A 144 11.42 -17.09 -2.96
N PHE A 145 11.18 -16.52 -1.77
CA PHE A 145 12.10 -15.60 -1.12
C PHE A 145 12.80 -16.20 0.11
N ASN A 146 12.45 -17.42 0.51
CA ASN A 146 13.02 -18.14 1.66
C ASN A 146 12.93 -17.34 2.98
N ILE A 147 11.83 -16.60 3.15
CA ILE A 147 11.52 -15.85 4.37
C ILE A 147 10.74 -16.78 5.31
N GLY A 148 11.39 -17.22 6.40
CA GLY A 148 10.74 -18.02 7.45
C GLY A 148 9.90 -17.18 8.41
N GLU A 149 9.15 -17.82 9.32
CA GLU A 149 8.26 -17.15 10.27
C GLU A 149 8.93 -16.07 11.14
N GLU A 150 10.24 -16.18 11.40
CA GLU A 150 11.03 -15.19 12.16
C GLU A 150 11.44 -13.95 11.34
N GLY A 151 11.14 -13.94 10.03
CA GLY A 151 11.50 -12.86 9.10
C GLY A 151 10.40 -11.82 8.86
N TYR A 152 9.29 -11.91 9.58
CA TYR A 152 8.13 -11.01 9.52
C TYR A 152 8.07 -10.12 10.75
#